data_AF-A0A285P0S3-F1
#
_entry.id   AF-A0A285P0S3-F1
#
_cell.length_a   1.000
_cell.length_b   1.000
_cell.length_c   1.000
_cell.angle_alpha   90.00
_cell.angle_beta   90.00
_cell.angle_gamma   90.00
#
_symmetry.space_group_name_H-M   'P 1'
#
loop_
_entity.id
_entity.type
_entity.pdbx_description
1 polymer ?
#
loop_
_entity_poly.entity_id
_entity_poly.type
_entity_poly.pdbx_seq_one_letter_code
_entity_poly.pdbx_strand_id
1 'polypeptide(L)'
;MKISSMLALVLGAPLLSGCNSTDPTQWRYVLYDDSDTAPHADYSGMTKFTLARSVLLVQPSATSGGAPEMLSVPAEAQGAGTHYGFEPIAPAKPPHLATYEGTRVVRSVVMHTTGTQHVTPPVSVPAAVTSAESTGRSPALPLAIDTQRLMAEPDTRAGTRYAVVKNAATTYAVRFDYSAVPSDAIATAQLDLARASGVYFHSACRTATLTFLSAPLRQQQFTVTIADPNFVQTVALDGQAQLTSHAGCGVDQGEKSEDVATLAALNRNMAQARSLAHLWATLPVAGQAEALAQANATQRAVTATRKAVAAAKSAAAQQKRQEEEAVRSSQIRQPAAVQLETFRF
;
A
#
# COMPACT_ATOMS: atom_id res chain seq x y z
N MET A 1 -38.41 -49.36 35.72
CA MET A 1 -38.35 -49.94 34.37
C MET A 1 -37.31 -49.18 33.57
N LYS A 2 -36.28 -49.89 33.08
CA LYS A 2 -35.18 -49.35 32.28
C LYS A 2 -35.61 -49.34 30.81
N ILE A 3 -35.59 -48.19 30.16
CA ILE A 3 -35.70 -48.10 28.70
C ILE A 3 -34.31 -47.73 28.18
N SER A 4 -33.62 -48.76 27.71
CA SER A 4 -32.48 -48.68 26.80
C SER A 4 -32.99 -48.39 25.38
N SER A 5 -32.07 -47.92 24.52
CA SER A 5 -32.18 -47.75 23.05
C SER A 5 -32.46 -46.29 22.66
N MET A 6 -31.79 -45.67 21.69
CA MET A 6 -30.83 -46.16 20.70
C MET A 6 -30.03 -44.96 20.20
N LEU A 7 -28.72 -45.14 20.14
CA LEU A 7 -27.74 -44.28 19.48
C LEU A 7 -28.01 -44.32 17.97
N ALA A 8 -28.47 -43.21 17.37
CA ALA A 8 -28.55 -43.06 15.92
C ALA A 8 -27.47 -42.06 15.47
N LEU A 9 -26.32 -42.61 15.11
CA LEU A 9 -25.18 -41.91 14.55
C LEU A 9 -25.49 -41.63 13.07
N VAL A 10 -25.97 -40.43 12.74
CA VAL A 10 -26.16 -40.00 11.34
C VAL A 10 -24.81 -39.52 10.80
N LEU A 11 -23.97 -40.47 10.42
CA LEU A 11 -22.88 -40.28 9.47
C LEU A 11 -23.49 -40.31 8.07
N GLY A 12 -23.65 -39.13 7.46
CA GLY A 12 -24.16 -38.99 6.10
C GLY A 12 -23.46 -37.83 5.41
N ALA A 13 -22.18 -38.01 5.08
CA ALA A 13 -21.44 -37.13 4.21
C ALA A 13 -21.94 -37.27 2.76
N PRO A 14 -22.37 -36.19 2.08
CA PRO A 14 -22.33 -36.15 0.63
C PRO A 14 -20.95 -35.62 0.22
N LEU A 15 -19.93 -36.46 0.37
CA LEU A 15 -18.70 -36.32 -0.38
C LEU A 15 -18.88 -37.11 -1.67
N LEU A 16 -18.64 -36.44 -2.80
CA LEU A 16 -18.25 -37.04 -4.09
C LEU A 16 -19.38 -37.71 -4.89
N SER A 17 -20.18 -36.91 -5.59
CA SER A 17 -20.86 -37.38 -6.81
C SER A 17 -21.13 -36.23 -7.77
N GLY A 18 -20.52 -36.27 -8.96
CA GLY A 18 -20.77 -35.36 -10.07
C GLY A 18 -19.49 -34.89 -10.78
N CYS A 19 -18.72 -35.81 -11.36
CA CYS A 19 -18.70 -36.07 -12.81
C CYS A 19 -17.77 -35.11 -13.58
N ASN A 20 -16.65 -35.67 -14.06
CA ASN A 20 -15.90 -35.27 -15.24
C ASN A 20 -16.52 -34.11 -16.03
N SER A 21 -16.09 -32.88 -15.77
CA SER A 21 -15.97 -31.96 -16.89
C SER A 21 -14.80 -32.48 -17.72
N THR A 22 -15.10 -33.14 -18.82
CA THR A 22 -14.21 -33.30 -19.98
C THR A 22 -13.88 -31.96 -20.63
N ASP A 23 -13.70 -30.91 -19.83
CA ASP A 23 -12.85 -29.81 -20.24
C ASP A 23 -11.63 -29.91 -19.34
N PRO A 24 -10.60 -30.69 -19.74
CA PRO A 24 -9.36 -30.78 -18.97
C PRO A 24 -8.88 -29.35 -18.86
N THR A 25 -8.85 -28.83 -17.64
CA THR A 25 -8.46 -27.46 -17.38
C THR A 25 -7.19 -27.16 -18.14
N GLN A 26 -7.36 -26.26 -19.09
CA GLN A 26 -6.60 -26.18 -20.32
C GLN A 26 -5.28 -25.41 -20.09
N TRP A 27 -5.03 -25.00 -18.85
CA TRP A 27 -3.86 -24.27 -18.41
C TRP A 27 -3.58 -24.66 -16.96
N ARG A 28 -2.35 -24.45 -16.49
CA ARG A 28 -1.96 -24.64 -15.09
C ARG A 28 -1.34 -23.38 -14.52
N TYR A 29 -1.48 -23.23 -13.21
CA TYR A 29 -0.73 -22.22 -12.49
C TYR A 29 0.71 -22.64 -12.34
N VAL A 30 1.62 -21.70 -12.57
CA VAL A 30 3.04 -21.85 -12.26
C VAL A 30 3.43 -20.79 -11.25
N LEU A 31 4.17 -21.19 -10.22
CA LEU A 31 4.87 -20.24 -9.38
C LEU A 31 6.12 -19.80 -10.13
N TYR A 32 6.36 -18.51 -10.23
CA TYR A 32 7.64 -18.00 -10.73
C TYR A 32 8.30 -17.16 -9.65
N ASP A 33 9.62 -17.22 -9.59
CA ASP A 33 10.41 -16.34 -8.74
C ASP A 33 11.10 -15.33 -9.66
N ASP A 34 10.94 -14.04 -9.39
CA ASP A 34 11.70 -12.98 -10.07
C ASP A 34 13.14 -12.89 -9.49
N SER A 35 13.50 -13.72 -8.49
CA SER A 35 14.89 -13.86 -8.06
C SER A 35 15.72 -14.45 -9.21
N ASP A 36 16.65 -13.65 -9.72
CA ASP A 36 17.54 -13.84 -10.88
C ASP A 36 18.40 -15.13 -10.88
N THR A 37 18.16 -16.08 -9.97
CA THR A 37 19.08 -17.21 -9.69
C THR A 37 18.78 -18.48 -10.48
N ALA A 38 17.60 -18.59 -11.11
CA ALA A 38 17.31 -19.67 -12.04
C ALA A 38 16.56 -19.12 -13.27
N PRO A 39 17.22 -19.01 -14.44
CA PRO A 39 16.50 -18.76 -15.69
C PRO A 39 15.71 -20.03 -16.00
N HIS A 40 14.49 -20.14 -15.49
CA HIS A 40 13.53 -21.06 -16.06
C HIS A 40 13.39 -20.68 -17.53
N ALA A 41 13.64 -21.64 -18.42
CA ALA A 41 13.62 -21.44 -19.86
C ALA A 41 12.29 -20.80 -20.28
N ASP A 42 12.39 -19.56 -20.73
CA ASP A 42 11.36 -18.74 -21.37
C ASP A 42 9.96 -18.73 -20.73
N TYR A 43 9.80 -17.93 -19.67
CA TYR A 43 8.50 -17.37 -19.28
C TYR A 43 7.94 -16.34 -20.29
N SER A 44 8.56 -16.22 -21.48
CA SER A 44 8.15 -15.31 -22.54
C SER A 44 6.77 -15.69 -23.06
N GLY A 45 5.83 -14.76 -22.98
CA GLY A 45 4.43 -14.96 -23.41
C GLY A 45 3.47 -15.49 -22.34
N MET A 46 3.94 -15.84 -21.14
CA MET A 46 3.01 -16.19 -20.05
C MET A 46 2.31 -14.95 -19.49
N THR A 47 1.02 -15.09 -19.20
CA THR A 47 0.27 -14.08 -18.45
C THR A 47 0.64 -14.21 -16.97
N LYS A 48 1.32 -13.18 -16.45
CA LYS A 48 1.85 -13.14 -15.07
C LYS A 48 1.03 -12.20 -14.20
N PHE A 49 0.90 -12.56 -12.93
CA PHE A 49 0.33 -11.70 -11.91
C PHE A 49 0.99 -11.93 -10.54
N THR A 50 0.75 -10.98 -9.64
CA THR A 50 1.20 -11.04 -8.24
C THR A 50 -0.02 -10.90 -7.34
N LEU A 51 -0.03 -11.63 -6.22
CA LEU A 51 -1.00 -11.40 -5.15
C LEU A 51 -0.98 -9.95 -4.69
N ALA A 52 -2.16 -9.41 -4.39
CA ALA A 52 -2.27 -8.07 -3.85
C ALA A 52 -1.85 -8.06 -2.37
N ARG A 53 -1.07 -7.07 -1.98
CA ARG A 53 -1.05 -6.57 -0.59
C ARG A 53 -1.73 -5.21 -0.56
N SER A 54 -2.09 -4.73 0.61
CA SER A 54 -2.56 -3.36 0.76
C SER A 54 -1.48 -2.42 1.28
N VAL A 55 -1.38 -1.24 0.67
CA VAL A 55 -0.71 -0.08 1.24
C VAL A 55 -1.80 0.88 1.69
N LEU A 56 -1.80 1.23 2.98
CA LEU A 56 -2.73 2.24 3.49
C LEU A 56 -2.17 3.62 3.18
N LEU A 57 -2.89 4.37 2.36
CA LEU A 57 -2.58 5.76 2.03
C LEU A 57 -3.42 6.67 2.90
N VAL A 58 -2.80 7.34 3.88
CA VAL A 58 -3.46 8.38 4.67
C VAL A 58 -3.12 9.73 4.04
N GLN A 59 -4.14 10.50 3.68
CA GLN A 59 -4.00 11.75 2.95
C GLN A 59 -4.81 12.87 3.59
N PRO A 60 -4.49 14.15 3.32
CA PRO A 60 -5.36 15.25 3.70
C PRO A 60 -6.74 15.06 3.09
N SER A 61 -7.79 15.49 3.79
CA SER A 61 -9.14 15.55 3.21
C SER A 61 -9.14 16.34 1.91
N ALA A 62 -9.91 15.88 0.92
CA ALA A 62 -10.18 16.68 -0.27
C ALA A 62 -10.97 17.96 0.07
N THR A 63 -11.71 17.96 1.18
CA THR A 63 -12.42 19.13 1.69
C THR A 63 -11.53 19.97 2.61
N SER A 64 -11.46 21.28 2.36
CA SER A 64 -10.68 22.20 3.19
C SER A 64 -11.11 22.12 4.66
N GLY A 65 -10.18 21.77 5.54
CA GLY A 65 -10.44 21.59 6.98
C GLY A 65 -11.06 20.25 7.38
N GLY A 66 -11.28 19.33 6.43
CA GLY A 66 -11.78 18.00 6.72
C GLY A 66 -10.76 17.11 7.46
N ALA A 67 -11.27 16.08 8.14
CA ALA A 67 -10.43 15.08 8.78
C ALA A 67 -9.64 14.29 7.71
N PRO A 68 -8.39 13.87 7.98
CA PRO A 68 -7.64 13.03 7.05
C PRO A 68 -8.46 11.83 6.58
N GLU A 69 -8.19 11.36 5.38
CA GLU A 69 -8.83 10.19 4.79
C GLU A 69 -7.82 9.05 4.67
N MET A 70 -8.29 7.81 4.73
CA MET A 70 -7.46 6.63 4.51
C MET A 70 -8.02 5.78 3.38
N LEU A 71 -7.17 5.43 2.44
CA LEU A 71 -7.47 4.54 1.33
C LEU A 71 -6.65 3.26 1.46
N SER A 72 -7.28 2.12 1.17
CA SER A 72 -6.57 0.85 0.98
C SER A 72 -6.23 0.71 -0.49
N VAL A 73 -4.95 0.79 -0.81
CA VAL A 73 -4.45 0.82 -2.19
C VAL A 73 -3.77 -0.51 -2.50
N PRO A 74 -4.17 -1.22 -3.57
CA PRO A 74 -3.51 -2.47 -3.92
C PRO A 74 -2.06 -2.22 -4.34
N ALA A 75 -1.17 -3.11 -3.94
CA ALA A 75 0.23 -3.13 -4.33
C ALA A 75 0.68 -4.59 -4.52
N GLU A 76 1.81 -4.78 -5.19
CA GLU A 76 2.36 -6.13 -5.39
C GLU A 76 2.89 -6.66 -4.05
N ALA A 77 2.41 -7.84 -3.66
CA ALA A 77 2.97 -8.58 -2.55
C ALA A 77 4.45 -8.92 -2.80
N GLN A 78 5.22 -8.97 -1.71
CA GLN A 78 6.64 -9.29 -1.73
C GLN A 78 6.90 -10.66 -1.09
N GLY A 79 7.95 -11.35 -1.53
CA GLY A 79 8.39 -12.59 -0.92
C GLY A 79 8.11 -13.83 -1.79
N ALA A 80 8.58 -14.98 -1.32
CA ALA A 80 8.38 -16.24 -2.01
C ALA A 80 6.89 -16.61 -2.03
N GLY A 81 6.43 -17.20 -3.12
CA GLY A 81 5.06 -17.72 -3.19
C GLY A 81 3.99 -16.69 -3.54
N THR A 82 4.33 -15.47 -3.98
CA THR A 82 3.32 -14.43 -4.29
C THR A 82 3.14 -14.15 -5.78
N HIS A 83 3.95 -14.79 -6.63
CA HIS A 83 4.09 -14.48 -8.05
C HIS A 83 3.68 -15.70 -8.91
N TYR A 84 2.69 -15.51 -9.77
CA TYR A 84 1.99 -16.60 -10.46
C TYR A 84 1.80 -16.34 -11.94
N GLY A 85 2.00 -17.37 -12.75
CA GLY A 85 1.75 -17.35 -14.18
C GLY A 85 0.69 -18.36 -14.59
N PHE A 86 0.06 -18.12 -15.73
CA PHE A 86 -0.72 -19.12 -16.45
C PHE A 86 0.14 -19.77 -17.54
N GLU A 87 0.36 -21.07 -17.44
CA GLU A 87 1.01 -21.87 -18.48
C GLU A 87 -0.07 -22.62 -19.28
N PRO A 88 -0.20 -22.38 -20.60
CA PRO A 88 -1.17 -23.09 -21.42
C PRO A 88 -0.76 -24.55 -21.61
N ILE A 89 -1.73 -25.46 -21.46
CA ILE A 89 -1.62 -26.86 -21.84
C ILE A 89 -2.37 -26.97 -23.18
N ALA A 90 -1.61 -26.95 -24.28
CA ALA A 90 -2.14 -26.85 -25.65
C ALA A 90 -3.34 -27.80 -25.91
N PRO A 91 -4.37 -27.38 -26.68
CA PRO A 91 -4.47 -26.18 -27.53
C PRO A 91 -5.11 -24.95 -26.85
N ALA A 92 -5.15 -24.93 -25.54
CA ALA A 92 -5.81 -23.92 -24.74
C ALA A 92 -5.27 -22.50 -24.85
N LYS A 93 -6.15 -21.54 -24.57
CA LYS A 93 -5.75 -20.17 -24.24
C LYS A 93 -6.03 -19.88 -22.75
N PRO A 94 -5.07 -19.29 -22.02
CA PRO A 94 -5.25 -18.91 -20.62
C PRO A 94 -6.22 -17.72 -20.49
N PRO A 95 -6.81 -17.48 -19.31
CA PRO A 95 -7.62 -16.29 -19.07
C PRO A 95 -6.84 -15.02 -19.39
N HIS A 96 -7.53 -14.03 -19.96
CA HIS A 96 -6.96 -12.71 -20.18
C HIS A 96 -6.97 -11.92 -18.86
N LEU A 97 -5.79 -11.51 -18.39
CA LEU A 97 -5.66 -10.64 -17.23
C LEU A 97 -5.47 -9.20 -17.68
N ALA A 98 -6.26 -8.28 -17.12
CA ALA A 98 -5.90 -6.87 -17.11
C ALA A 98 -5.32 -6.54 -15.74
N THR A 99 -4.16 -5.91 -15.68
CA THR A 99 -3.53 -5.46 -14.44
C THR A 99 -3.71 -3.95 -14.26
N TYR A 100 -3.49 -3.47 -13.04
CA TYR A 100 -3.34 -2.03 -12.81
C TYR A 100 -2.05 -1.49 -13.44
N GLU A 101 -2.06 -0.22 -13.83
CA GLU A 101 -0.98 0.42 -14.59
C GLU A 101 0.37 0.34 -13.84
N GLY A 102 1.39 -0.17 -14.53
CA GLY A 102 2.73 -0.36 -13.96
C GLY A 102 2.80 -1.42 -12.86
N THR A 103 1.85 -2.35 -12.79
CA THR A 103 1.78 -3.41 -11.77
C THR A 103 1.49 -4.77 -12.39
N ARG A 104 1.81 -5.84 -11.65
CA ARG A 104 1.31 -7.20 -11.90
C ARG A 104 0.10 -7.55 -11.03
N VAL A 105 -0.50 -6.61 -10.33
CA VAL A 105 -1.75 -6.86 -9.58
C VAL A 105 -2.91 -6.89 -10.56
N VAL A 106 -3.67 -7.97 -10.54
CA VAL A 106 -4.84 -8.17 -11.40
C VAL A 106 -5.93 -7.18 -11.03
N ARG A 107 -6.45 -6.47 -12.03
CA ARG A 107 -7.67 -5.67 -11.96
C ARG A 107 -8.86 -6.49 -12.43
N SER A 108 -8.73 -7.18 -13.56
CA SER A 108 -9.81 -8.01 -14.07
C SER A 108 -9.31 -9.29 -14.73
N VAL A 109 -10.14 -10.33 -14.63
CA VAL A 109 -9.94 -11.63 -15.29
C VAL A 109 -11.09 -11.81 -16.27
N VAL A 110 -10.79 -12.10 -17.53
CA VAL A 110 -11.79 -12.36 -18.56
C VAL A 110 -11.53 -13.73 -19.16
N MET A 111 -12.51 -14.62 -19.02
CA MET A 111 -12.55 -15.87 -19.78
C MET A 111 -12.95 -15.55 -21.23
N HIS A 112 -12.33 -16.19 -22.22
CA HIS A 112 -12.51 -15.86 -23.64
C HIS A 112 -13.98 -15.74 -24.06
N THR A 113 -14.47 -14.49 -24.15
CA THR A 113 -15.74 -14.16 -24.78
C THR A 113 -15.53 -14.07 -26.29
N THR A 114 -16.42 -14.67 -27.08
CA THR A 114 -16.45 -14.61 -28.55
C THR A 114 -16.72 -13.22 -29.14
N GLY A 115 -16.79 -12.17 -28.32
CA GLY A 115 -16.96 -10.78 -28.75
C GLY A 115 -15.71 -9.95 -28.50
N THR A 116 -15.31 -9.17 -29.51
CA THR A 116 -14.25 -8.14 -29.44
C THR A 116 -14.54 -7.14 -28.33
N GLN A 117 -13.91 -7.29 -27.17
CA GLN A 117 -13.88 -6.24 -26.16
C GLN A 117 -12.72 -5.29 -26.44
N HIS A 118 -13.07 -4.03 -26.75
CA HIS A 118 -12.11 -2.93 -26.75
C HIS A 118 -11.77 -2.58 -25.30
N VAL A 119 -10.56 -2.92 -24.86
CA VAL A 119 -9.98 -2.39 -23.63
C VAL A 119 -9.31 -1.06 -23.99
N THR A 120 -9.95 0.05 -23.68
CA THR A 120 -9.36 1.38 -23.87
C THR A 120 -8.24 1.61 -22.85
N PRO A 121 -7.01 1.97 -23.27
CA PRO A 121 -5.93 2.27 -22.33
C PRO A 121 -6.19 3.59 -21.58
N PRO A 122 -5.80 3.73 -20.29
CA PRO A 122 -5.94 4.98 -19.57
C PRO A 122 -4.98 6.06 -20.07
N VAL A 123 -5.46 7.30 -20.08
CA VAL A 123 -4.72 8.52 -20.42
C VAL A 123 -3.81 8.90 -19.24
N SER A 124 -2.52 9.10 -19.52
CA SER A 124 -1.50 9.51 -18.55
C SER A 124 -1.75 10.94 -18.04
N VAL A 125 -1.72 11.14 -16.73
CA VAL A 125 -1.84 12.46 -16.09
C VAL A 125 -0.53 12.76 -15.34
N PRO A 126 0.05 13.97 -15.49
CA PRO A 126 1.33 14.31 -14.85
C PRO A 126 1.20 14.39 -13.33
N ALA A 127 2.12 13.71 -12.63
CA ALA A 127 2.24 13.75 -11.18
C ALA A 127 2.98 15.04 -10.76
N ALA A 128 2.25 15.98 -10.13
CA ALA A 128 2.86 17.08 -9.39
C ALA A 128 2.59 16.87 -7.90
N VAL A 129 3.51 16.23 -7.20
CA VAL A 129 3.58 16.27 -5.74
C VAL A 129 4.41 17.50 -5.38
N THR A 130 3.75 18.65 -5.26
CA THR A 130 4.39 19.84 -4.70
C THR A 130 4.44 19.70 -3.18
N SER A 131 5.65 19.52 -2.66
CA SER A 131 5.95 19.60 -1.24
C SER A 131 5.67 21.00 -0.73
N ALA A 132 4.46 21.23 -0.19
CA ALA A 132 4.14 22.48 0.48
C ALA A 132 4.84 22.52 1.84
N GLU A 133 5.86 23.37 1.97
CA GLU A 133 6.41 23.77 3.27
C GLU A 133 5.35 24.58 4.04
N SER A 134 4.47 23.89 4.79
CA SER A 134 3.56 24.57 5.70
C SER A 134 4.31 24.98 6.97
N THR A 135 4.38 26.27 7.24
CA THR A 135 4.91 26.88 8.48
C THR A 135 3.96 26.77 9.69
N GLY A 136 2.91 25.96 9.59
CA GLY A 136 2.06 25.51 10.71
C GLY A 136 2.30 24.03 11.01
N ARG A 137 1.93 23.56 12.20
CA ARG A 137 2.10 22.17 12.70
C ARG A 137 1.18 21.16 11.98
N SER A 138 1.08 21.27 10.66
CA SER A 138 0.25 20.41 9.81
C SER A 138 0.77 18.97 9.88
N PRO A 139 -0.10 17.95 9.98
CA PRO A 139 0.33 16.56 9.89
C PRO A 139 1.12 16.38 8.59
N ALA A 140 2.29 15.75 8.67
CA ALA A 140 3.09 15.42 7.49
C ALA A 140 2.40 14.28 6.73
N LEU A 141 1.36 14.64 6.01
CA LEU A 141 0.62 13.83 5.06
C LEU A 141 1.05 14.25 3.65
N PRO A 142 0.96 13.35 2.65
CA PRO A 142 0.44 11.98 2.73
C PRO A 142 1.41 10.98 3.39
N LEU A 143 0.86 9.88 3.90
CA LEU A 143 1.54 8.77 4.57
C LEU A 143 1.19 7.45 3.89
N ALA A 144 2.19 6.58 3.70
CA ALA A 144 1.97 5.20 3.25
C ALA A 144 2.35 4.21 4.35
N ILE A 145 1.50 3.22 4.60
CA ILE A 145 1.72 2.16 5.60
C ILE A 145 1.64 0.81 4.90
N ASP A 146 2.69 0.02 5.03
CA ASP A 146 2.79 -1.29 4.42
C ASP A 146 2.15 -2.36 5.31
N THR A 147 0.96 -2.83 4.96
CA THR A 147 0.24 -3.83 5.77
C THR A 147 0.92 -5.19 5.76
N GLN A 148 1.64 -5.55 4.68
CA GLN A 148 2.33 -6.84 4.61
C GLN A 148 3.45 -6.93 5.67
N ARG A 149 4.13 -5.82 5.97
CA ARG A 149 5.13 -5.79 7.05
C ARG A 149 4.51 -6.02 8.42
N LEU A 150 3.28 -5.56 8.64
CA LEU A 150 2.56 -5.74 9.90
C LEU A 150 2.02 -7.17 10.05
N MET A 151 1.72 -7.82 8.92
CA MET A 151 1.19 -9.18 8.82
C MET A 151 2.23 -10.14 8.24
N ALA A 152 3.52 -9.93 8.52
CA ALA A 152 4.58 -10.77 7.94
C ALA A 152 4.51 -12.23 8.41
N GLU A 153 4.01 -12.45 9.62
CA GLU A 153 3.74 -13.78 10.17
C GLU A 153 2.29 -14.18 9.86
N PRO A 154 2.06 -15.30 9.14
CA PRO A 154 0.72 -15.80 8.88
C PRO A 154 -0.03 -16.11 10.17
N ASP A 155 -1.17 -15.46 10.40
CA ASP A 155 -2.05 -15.69 11.56
C ASP A 155 -3.50 -15.75 11.09
N THR A 156 -4.18 -16.86 11.33
CA THR A 156 -5.57 -17.07 10.93
C THR A 156 -6.55 -16.29 11.80
N ARG A 157 -6.14 -15.88 13.01
CA ARG A 157 -7.01 -15.24 14.00
C ARG A 157 -7.03 -13.72 13.84
N ALA A 158 -8.00 -13.08 14.49
CA ALA A 158 -7.95 -11.64 14.69
C ALA A 158 -6.76 -11.30 15.60
N GLY A 159 -6.14 -10.14 15.37
CA GLY A 159 -4.97 -9.75 16.12
C GLY A 159 -4.73 -8.25 16.13
N THR A 160 -3.75 -7.87 16.95
CA THR A 160 -3.26 -6.50 17.06
C THR A 160 -1.76 -6.50 16.81
N ARG A 161 -1.29 -5.51 16.07
CA ARG A 161 0.13 -5.22 15.86
C ARG A 161 0.37 -3.75 16.16
N TYR A 162 1.58 -3.46 16.61
CA TYR A 162 2.03 -2.10 16.84
C TYR A 162 3.16 -1.79 15.88
N ALA A 163 3.20 -0.55 15.42
CA ALA A 163 4.23 -0.15 14.48
C ALA A 163 4.64 1.30 14.68
N VAL A 164 5.82 1.58 14.15
CA VAL A 164 6.34 2.91 13.94
C VAL A 164 6.35 3.18 12.44
N VAL A 165 5.66 4.23 12.02
CA VAL A 165 5.64 4.69 10.62
C VAL A 165 6.40 6.00 10.54
N LYS A 166 7.52 6.02 9.81
CA LYS A 166 8.43 7.18 9.79
C LYS A 166 8.90 7.56 8.41
N ASN A 167 9.10 8.86 8.21
CA ASN A 167 9.87 9.41 7.11
C ASN A 167 10.98 10.33 7.67
N ALA A 168 11.63 11.11 6.81
CA ALA A 168 12.68 12.04 7.21
C ALA A 168 12.20 13.15 8.18
N ALA A 169 10.90 13.49 8.18
CA ALA A 169 10.37 14.65 8.89
C ALA A 169 9.58 14.30 10.16
N THR A 170 8.97 13.11 10.24
CA THR A 170 8.07 12.72 11.33
C THR A 170 8.09 11.22 11.60
N THR A 171 7.57 10.85 12.75
CA THR A 171 7.38 9.46 13.19
C THR A 171 6.05 9.32 13.90
N TYR A 172 5.25 8.36 13.46
CA TYR A 172 3.97 8.01 14.05
C TYR A 172 4.05 6.66 14.76
N ALA A 173 3.50 6.59 15.97
CA ALA A 173 3.17 5.33 16.62
C ALA A 173 1.74 4.94 16.21
N VAL A 174 1.55 3.70 15.76
CA VAL A 174 0.24 3.19 15.33
C VAL A 174 -0.08 1.85 15.99
N ARG A 175 -1.35 1.62 16.24
CA ARG A 175 -1.95 0.31 16.52
C ARG A 175 -2.71 -0.13 15.27
N PHE A 176 -2.51 -1.37 14.87
CA PHE A 176 -3.12 -1.98 13.71
C PHE A 176 -3.86 -3.23 14.16
N ASP A 177 -5.18 -3.14 14.20
CA ASP A 177 -6.07 -4.25 14.56
C ASP A 177 -6.61 -4.86 13.27
N TYR A 178 -6.66 -6.19 13.16
CA TYR A 178 -7.15 -6.88 11.96
C TYR A 178 -8.05 -8.07 12.32
N SER A 179 -9.02 -8.35 11.45
CA SER A 179 -9.98 -9.45 11.62
C SER A 179 -9.34 -10.82 11.40
N ALA A 180 -10.05 -11.88 11.80
CA ALA A 180 -9.69 -13.23 11.39
C ALA A 180 -9.69 -13.37 9.86
N VAL A 181 -8.93 -14.34 9.35
CA VAL A 181 -8.99 -14.71 7.94
C VAL A 181 -10.37 -15.29 7.65
N PRO A 182 -10.98 -15.04 6.47
CA PRO A 182 -12.16 -15.75 6.02
C PRO A 182 -12.01 -17.27 6.13
N SER A 183 -13.09 -17.97 6.48
CA SER A 183 -13.07 -19.42 6.77
C SER A 183 -12.78 -20.29 5.55
N ASP A 184 -13.01 -19.76 4.35
CA ASP A 184 -12.76 -20.39 3.05
C ASP A 184 -11.35 -20.11 2.51
N ALA A 185 -10.56 -19.27 3.19
CA ALA A 185 -9.23 -18.94 2.72
C ALA A 185 -8.23 -20.07 2.96
N ILE A 186 -7.29 -20.21 2.05
CA ILE A 186 -6.24 -21.22 2.03
C ILE A 186 -4.91 -20.51 2.29
N ALA A 187 -4.05 -21.03 3.16
CA ALA A 187 -2.71 -20.46 3.32
C ALA A 187 -1.96 -20.51 1.98
N THR A 188 -1.36 -19.40 1.56
CA THR A 188 -0.69 -19.28 0.25
C THR A 188 0.39 -20.35 0.05
N ALA A 189 1.13 -20.67 1.12
CA ALA A 189 2.15 -21.73 1.12
C ALA A 189 1.58 -23.16 0.97
N GLN A 190 0.27 -23.36 1.18
CA GLN A 190 -0.43 -24.64 1.08
C GLN A 190 -1.28 -24.73 -0.20
N LEU A 191 -1.22 -23.70 -1.07
CA LEU A 191 -2.01 -23.67 -2.29
C LEU A 191 -1.53 -24.73 -3.29
N ASP A 192 -2.39 -25.69 -3.60
CA ASP A 192 -2.12 -26.72 -4.60
C ASP A 192 -2.41 -26.19 -6.01
N LEU A 193 -1.36 -25.71 -6.68
CA LEU A 193 -1.44 -25.15 -8.03
C LEU A 193 -1.87 -26.16 -9.09
N ALA A 194 -1.65 -27.46 -8.87
CA ALA A 194 -2.08 -28.50 -9.80
C ALA A 194 -3.61 -28.71 -9.75
N ARG A 195 -4.25 -28.34 -8.63
CA ARG A 195 -5.70 -28.45 -8.42
C ARG A 195 -6.43 -27.11 -8.50
N ALA A 196 -5.72 -26.00 -8.58
CA ALA A 196 -6.29 -24.66 -8.74
C ALA A 196 -6.80 -24.39 -10.17
N SER A 197 -6.80 -25.38 -11.03
CA SER A 197 -7.21 -25.21 -12.41
C SER A 197 -8.74 -24.98 -12.49
N GLY A 198 -9.17 -23.97 -13.25
CA GLY A 198 -10.58 -23.57 -13.31
C GLY A 198 -11.07 -22.67 -12.16
N VAL A 199 -10.18 -22.25 -11.25
CA VAL A 199 -10.47 -21.17 -10.30
C VAL A 199 -9.48 -20.02 -10.51
N TYR A 200 -9.91 -18.81 -10.20
CA TYR A 200 -9.01 -17.69 -9.96
C TYR A 200 -8.83 -17.53 -8.46
N PHE A 201 -7.59 -17.31 -8.01
CA PHE A 201 -7.32 -17.00 -6.61
C PHE A 201 -6.76 -15.59 -6.45
N HIS A 202 -7.17 -14.93 -5.38
CA HIS A 202 -6.71 -13.61 -4.98
C HIS A 202 -6.36 -13.62 -3.49
N SER A 203 -5.61 -12.62 -3.04
CA SER A 203 -5.30 -12.46 -1.61
C SER A 203 -6.58 -12.41 -0.78
N ALA A 204 -6.59 -13.07 0.37
CA ALA A 204 -7.74 -13.08 1.25
C ALA A 204 -8.03 -11.68 1.81
N CYS A 205 -9.30 -11.33 1.92
CA CYS A 205 -9.70 -10.02 2.41
C CYS A 205 -9.94 -10.02 3.91
N ARG A 206 -9.37 -9.03 4.60
CA ARG A 206 -9.55 -8.81 6.04
C ARG A 206 -10.01 -7.39 6.28
N THR A 207 -10.78 -7.17 7.33
CA THR A 207 -11.04 -5.82 7.82
C THR A 207 -9.92 -5.43 8.78
N ALA A 208 -9.39 -4.23 8.64
CA ALA A 208 -8.39 -3.69 9.54
C ALA A 208 -8.74 -2.28 10.01
N THR A 209 -8.39 -2.00 11.26
CA THR A 209 -8.52 -0.69 11.89
C THR A 209 -7.15 -0.17 12.29
N LEU A 210 -6.78 0.96 11.70
CA LEU A 210 -5.56 1.68 12.05
C LEU A 210 -5.89 2.78 13.06
N THR A 211 -5.25 2.76 14.22
CA THR A 211 -5.35 3.80 15.26
C THR A 211 -4.02 4.52 15.43
N PHE A 212 -4.01 5.84 15.29
CA PHE A 212 -2.82 6.64 15.59
C PHE A 212 -2.68 6.87 17.09
N LEU A 213 -1.51 6.60 17.64
CA LEU A 213 -1.23 6.70 19.08
C LEU A 213 -0.47 8.00 19.42
N SER A 214 0.26 8.56 18.45
CA SER A 214 1.05 9.78 18.61
C SER A 214 0.44 10.98 17.90
N ALA A 215 0.82 12.18 18.35
CA ALA A 215 0.45 13.42 17.70
C ALA A 215 1.10 13.54 16.31
N PRO A 216 0.57 14.39 15.41
CA PRO A 216 -0.70 15.14 15.53
C PRO A 216 -1.99 14.31 15.33
N LEU A 217 -1.91 13.07 14.84
CA LEU A 217 -3.10 12.28 14.48
C LEU A 217 -3.68 11.45 15.63
N ARG A 218 -3.27 11.71 16.88
CA ARG A 218 -3.60 10.87 18.04
C ARG A 218 -5.11 10.57 18.13
N GLN A 219 -5.43 9.30 18.41
CA GLN A 219 -6.77 8.71 18.48
C GLN A 219 -7.59 8.73 17.18
N GLN A 220 -7.05 9.22 16.06
CA GLN A 220 -7.74 9.03 14.77
C GLN A 220 -7.70 7.55 14.40
N GLN A 221 -8.87 7.06 13.97
CA GLN A 221 -9.10 5.68 13.62
C GLN A 221 -9.67 5.57 12.22
N PHE A 222 -9.18 4.59 11.47
CA PHE A 222 -9.60 4.33 10.11
C PHE A 222 -9.83 2.84 9.93
N THR A 223 -11.02 2.45 9.47
CA THR A 223 -11.36 1.06 9.18
C THR A 223 -11.48 0.86 7.68
N VAL A 224 -10.74 -0.11 7.15
CA VAL A 224 -10.70 -0.42 5.71
C VAL A 224 -10.60 -1.94 5.50
N THR A 225 -10.93 -2.38 4.30
CA THR A 225 -10.63 -3.74 3.85
C THR A 225 -9.22 -3.79 3.27
N ILE A 226 -8.46 -4.82 3.63
CA ILE A 226 -7.09 -5.04 3.19
C ILE A 226 -6.93 -6.44 2.59
N ALA A 227 -5.95 -6.58 1.71
CA ALA A 227 -5.49 -7.83 1.14
C ALA A 227 -4.36 -8.41 2.00
N ASP A 228 -4.53 -9.65 2.46
CA ASP A 228 -3.50 -10.44 3.15
C ASP A 228 -2.92 -11.49 2.20
N PRO A 229 -1.69 -11.29 1.67
CA PRO A 229 -1.11 -12.22 0.70
C PRO A 229 -0.63 -13.55 1.31
N ASN A 230 -0.69 -13.72 2.63
CA ASN A 230 -0.37 -15.01 3.27
C ASN A 230 -1.49 -16.05 3.13
N PHE A 231 -2.67 -15.59 2.73
CA PHE A 231 -3.83 -16.43 2.49
C PHE A 231 -4.47 -16.05 1.16
N VAL A 232 -5.09 -17.00 0.49
CA VAL A 232 -5.82 -16.78 -0.76
C VAL A 232 -7.27 -17.23 -0.61
N GLN A 233 -8.17 -16.54 -1.30
CA GLN A 233 -9.53 -17.01 -1.55
C GLN A 233 -9.67 -17.33 -3.03
N THR A 234 -10.54 -18.29 -3.35
CA THR A 234 -10.75 -18.79 -4.70
C THR A 234 -12.14 -18.43 -5.20
N VAL A 235 -12.24 -18.14 -6.49
CA VAL A 235 -13.49 -17.90 -7.21
C VAL A 235 -13.50 -18.80 -8.43
N ALA A 236 -14.60 -19.52 -8.65
CA ALA A 236 -14.74 -20.36 -9.83
C ALA A 236 -14.74 -19.50 -11.10
N LEU A 237 -14.00 -19.94 -12.11
CA LEU A 237 -14.04 -19.36 -13.45
C LEU A 237 -15.06 -20.17 -14.26
N ASP A 238 -16.34 -19.81 -14.16
CA ASP A 238 -17.31 -20.29 -15.14
C ASP A 238 -17.02 -19.59 -16.49
N GLY A 239 -17.06 -20.32 -17.61
CA GLY A 239 -16.51 -19.89 -18.91
C GLY A 239 -17.10 -18.63 -19.56
N GLN A 240 -17.92 -17.85 -18.84
CA GLN A 240 -18.49 -16.57 -19.25
C GLN A 240 -18.23 -15.45 -18.23
N ALA A 241 -17.62 -15.71 -17.07
CA ALA A 241 -17.40 -14.68 -16.07
C ALA A 241 -16.28 -13.71 -16.47
N GLN A 242 -16.60 -12.43 -16.34
CA GLN A 242 -15.65 -11.39 -16.02
C GLN A 242 -15.56 -11.28 -14.50
N LEU A 243 -14.34 -11.33 -13.97
CA LEU A 243 -14.05 -10.99 -12.59
C LEU A 243 -13.43 -9.58 -12.55
N THR A 244 -13.92 -8.72 -11.66
CA THR A 244 -13.37 -7.38 -11.44
C THR A 244 -12.96 -7.23 -9.98
N SER A 245 -11.73 -6.76 -9.75
CA SER A 245 -11.15 -6.60 -8.42
C SER A 245 -11.55 -5.27 -7.81
N HIS A 246 -11.90 -5.28 -6.53
CA HIS A 246 -12.24 -4.07 -5.78
C HIS A 246 -10.99 -3.29 -5.36
N ALA A 247 -11.16 -1.99 -5.15
CA ALA A 247 -10.17 -1.20 -4.44
C ALA A 247 -9.93 -1.78 -3.03
N GLY A 248 -8.67 -2.06 -2.70
CA GLY A 248 -8.26 -2.65 -1.43
C GLY A 248 -8.13 -4.17 -1.48
N CYS A 249 -9.23 -4.90 -1.65
CA CYS A 249 -9.24 -6.37 -1.77
C CYS A 249 -10.59 -6.91 -2.27
N GLY A 250 -10.55 -8.07 -2.93
CA GLY A 250 -11.72 -8.88 -3.28
C GLY A 250 -12.06 -8.79 -4.75
N VAL A 251 -12.97 -9.65 -5.21
CA VAL A 251 -13.45 -9.65 -6.59
C VAL A 251 -14.97 -9.81 -6.64
N ASP A 252 -15.59 -9.20 -7.64
CA ASP A 252 -16.97 -9.47 -8.04
C ASP A 252 -17.00 -10.31 -9.31
N GLN A 253 -17.99 -11.19 -9.42
CA GLN A 253 -18.31 -11.93 -10.63
C GLN A 253 -19.45 -11.24 -11.38
N GLY A 254 -19.26 -10.95 -12.68
CA GLY A 254 -20.30 -10.41 -13.57
C GLY A 254 -19.83 -9.25 -14.44
N GLU A 255 -20.73 -8.75 -15.28
CA GLU A 255 -20.49 -7.60 -16.17
C GLU A 255 -20.49 -6.28 -15.39
N LYS A 256 -19.45 -6.02 -14.59
CA LYS A 256 -19.22 -4.71 -13.99
C LYS A 256 -18.22 -3.93 -14.81
N SER A 257 -18.74 -2.95 -15.55
CA SER A 257 -17.98 -1.83 -16.11
C SER A 257 -17.63 -0.85 -14.98
N GLU A 258 -16.38 -0.83 -14.54
CA GLU A 258 -15.90 0.29 -13.71
C GLU A 258 -15.88 1.58 -14.53
N ASP A 259 -16.28 2.69 -13.90
CA ASP A 259 -16.17 4.01 -14.52
C ASP A 259 -14.68 4.38 -14.69
N VAL A 260 -14.28 4.77 -15.90
CA VAL A 260 -12.91 5.18 -16.26
C VAL A 260 -12.38 6.27 -15.31
N ALA A 261 -13.24 7.18 -14.83
CA ALA A 261 -12.84 8.22 -13.89
C ALA A 261 -12.40 7.66 -12.52
N THR A 262 -13.09 6.62 -12.04
CA THR A 262 -12.76 5.93 -10.79
C THR A 262 -11.46 5.14 -10.90
N LEU A 263 -11.23 4.50 -12.04
CA LEU A 263 -9.98 3.78 -12.33
C LEU A 263 -8.77 4.73 -12.42
N ALA A 264 -8.91 5.86 -13.10
CA ALA A 264 -7.84 6.85 -13.19
C ALA A 264 -7.46 7.41 -11.81
N ALA A 265 -8.45 7.65 -10.95
CA ALA A 265 -8.22 8.05 -9.57
C ALA A 265 -7.49 6.96 -8.77
N LEU A 266 -7.91 5.70 -8.90
CA LEU A 266 -7.25 4.57 -8.26
C LEU A 266 -5.78 4.41 -8.72
N ASN A 267 -5.51 4.47 -10.03
CA ASN A 267 -4.15 4.39 -10.57
C ASN A 267 -3.26 5.52 -10.03
N ARG A 268 -3.77 6.75 -9.90
CA ARG A 268 -3.04 7.86 -9.27
C ARG A 268 -2.71 7.55 -7.80
N ASN A 269 -3.69 7.05 -7.05
CA ASN A 269 -3.49 6.67 -5.65
C ASN A 269 -2.47 5.53 -5.52
N MET A 270 -2.45 4.57 -6.45
CA MET A 270 -1.46 3.50 -6.53
C MET A 270 -0.05 4.04 -6.79
N ALA A 271 0.12 4.91 -7.78
CA ALA A 271 1.41 5.54 -8.08
C ALA A 271 1.93 6.33 -6.87
N GLN A 272 1.05 7.11 -6.22
CA GLN A 272 1.37 7.87 -5.02
C GLN A 272 1.74 6.96 -3.84
N ALA A 273 0.93 5.94 -3.56
CA ALA A 273 1.15 5.00 -2.46
C ALA A 273 2.49 4.26 -2.63
N ARG A 274 2.85 3.86 -3.86
CA ARG A 274 4.14 3.24 -4.17
C ARG A 274 5.30 4.18 -3.93
N SER A 275 5.25 5.39 -4.48
CA SER A 275 6.28 6.41 -4.28
C SER A 275 6.51 6.69 -2.79
N LEU A 276 5.41 6.82 -2.03
CA LEU A 276 5.47 7.04 -0.59
C LEU A 276 5.94 5.81 0.18
N ALA A 277 5.56 4.60 -0.19
CA ALA A 277 6.00 3.38 0.49
C ALA A 277 7.52 3.18 0.41
N HIS A 278 8.20 3.76 -0.58
CA HIS A 278 9.66 3.80 -0.62
C HIS A 278 10.28 4.86 0.30
N LEU A 279 9.55 5.94 0.59
CA LEU A 279 10.00 7.04 1.46
C LEU A 279 9.65 6.83 2.94
N TRP A 280 8.60 6.03 3.19
CA TRP A 280 8.09 5.75 4.51
C TRP A 280 8.44 4.34 4.94
N ALA A 281 9.08 4.23 6.11
CA ALA A 281 9.34 2.93 6.72
C ALA A 281 8.18 2.57 7.66
N THR A 282 7.58 1.41 7.45
CA THR A 282 6.69 0.75 8.42
C THR A 282 7.51 -0.29 9.18
N LEU A 283 7.64 -0.10 10.50
CA LEU A 283 8.47 -0.92 11.37
C LEU A 283 7.59 -1.53 12.47
N PRO A 284 7.28 -2.83 12.43
CA PRO A 284 6.62 -3.52 13.53
C PRO A 284 7.45 -3.40 14.82
N VAL A 285 6.77 -3.28 15.95
CA VAL A 285 7.38 -3.25 17.30
C VAL A 285 6.60 -4.13 18.25
N ALA A 286 7.21 -4.54 19.36
CA ALA A 286 6.65 -5.55 20.24
C ALA A 286 5.37 -5.08 20.98
N GLY A 287 5.21 -3.78 21.18
CA GLY A 287 4.05 -3.26 21.90
C GLY A 287 3.86 -1.74 21.83
N GLN A 288 2.73 -1.30 22.37
CA GLN A 288 2.32 0.10 22.39
C GLN A 288 3.34 1.03 23.05
N ALA A 289 3.90 0.62 24.19
CA ALA A 289 4.85 1.44 24.95
C ALA A 289 6.12 1.73 24.13
N GLU A 290 6.63 0.71 23.43
CA GLU A 290 7.78 0.85 22.54
C GLU A 290 7.47 1.75 21.35
N ALA A 291 6.32 1.56 20.69
CA ALA A 291 5.89 2.40 19.58
C ALA A 291 5.87 3.89 19.97
N LEU A 292 5.25 4.20 21.12
CA LEU A 292 5.16 5.55 21.65
C LEU A 292 6.53 6.11 22.06
N ALA A 293 7.39 5.30 22.68
CA ALA A 293 8.73 5.72 23.06
C ALA A 293 9.55 6.14 21.84
N GLN A 294 9.53 5.33 20.77
CA GLN A 294 10.25 5.62 19.52
C GLN A 294 9.69 6.89 18.83
N ALA A 295 8.37 7.03 18.72
CA ALA A 295 7.76 8.22 18.11
C ALA A 295 8.09 9.51 18.89
N ASN A 296 8.02 9.46 20.23
CA ASN A 296 8.35 10.59 21.08
C ASN A 296 9.83 10.96 21.00
N ALA A 297 10.73 9.97 20.92
CA ALA A 297 12.18 10.21 20.78
C ALA A 297 12.50 10.97 19.48
N THR A 298 11.95 10.54 18.34
CA THR A 298 12.14 11.25 17.07
C THR A 298 11.55 12.66 17.12
N GLN A 299 10.36 12.83 17.69
CA GLN A 299 9.74 14.16 17.78
C GLN A 299 10.58 15.13 18.62
N ARG A 300 11.18 14.66 19.72
CA ARG A 300 12.12 15.46 20.53
C ARG A 300 13.36 15.83 19.75
N ALA A 301 13.96 14.87 19.02
CA ALA A 301 15.13 15.12 18.19
C ALA A 301 14.84 16.17 17.10
N VAL A 302 13.76 16.02 16.33
CA VAL A 302 13.35 16.98 15.30
C VAL A 302 13.10 18.37 15.89
N THR A 303 12.45 18.45 17.05
CA THR A 303 12.20 19.73 17.74
C THR A 303 13.51 20.38 18.19
N ALA A 304 14.45 19.60 18.73
CA ALA A 304 15.75 20.10 19.14
C ALA A 304 16.56 20.62 17.95
N THR A 305 16.61 19.88 16.83
CA THR A 305 17.28 20.31 15.59
C THR A 305 16.67 21.58 15.03
N ARG A 306 15.33 21.70 14.97
CA ARG A 306 14.66 22.93 14.51
C ARG A 306 14.99 24.13 15.40
N LYS A 307 14.98 23.95 16.72
CA LYS A 307 15.35 25.01 17.67
C LYS A 307 16.81 25.44 17.46
N ALA A 308 17.72 24.49 17.25
CA ALA A 308 19.13 24.79 16.98
C ALA A 308 19.31 25.55 15.66
N VAL A 309 18.64 25.13 14.57
CA VAL A 309 18.69 25.81 13.28
C VAL A 309 18.11 27.24 13.37
N ALA A 310 17.00 27.42 14.07
CA ALA A 310 16.41 28.74 14.28
C ALA A 310 17.35 29.66 15.07
N ALA A 311 17.97 29.15 16.14
CA ALA A 311 18.96 29.89 16.93
C ALA A 311 20.18 30.29 16.08
N ALA A 312 20.70 29.38 15.27
CA ALA A 312 21.81 29.66 14.36
C ALA A 312 21.46 30.74 13.33
N LYS A 313 20.27 30.67 12.72
CA LYS A 313 19.77 31.72 11.80
C LYS A 313 19.64 33.08 12.49
N SER A 314 19.13 33.12 13.72
CA SER A 314 19.02 34.38 14.46
C SER A 314 20.39 34.96 14.83
N ALA A 315 21.35 34.11 15.22
CA ALA A 315 22.70 34.54 15.53
C ALA A 315 23.41 35.11 14.28
N ALA A 316 23.29 34.44 13.14
CA ALA A 316 23.83 34.92 11.87
C ALA A 316 23.21 36.27 11.45
N ALA A 317 21.90 36.44 11.64
CA ALA A 317 21.22 37.70 11.36
C ALA A 317 21.67 38.84 12.29
N GLN A 318 21.92 38.55 13.58
CA GLN A 318 22.46 39.52 14.52
C GLN A 318 23.90 39.92 14.17
N GLN A 319 24.76 38.96 13.82
CA GLN A 319 26.12 39.23 13.38
C GLN A 319 26.14 40.12 12.13
N LYS A 320 25.30 39.81 11.13
CA LYS A 320 25.19 40.64 9.93
C LYS A 320 24.77 42.09 10.25
N ARG A 321 23.82 42.28 11.17
CA ARG A 321 23.41 43.63 11.61
C ARG A 321 24.54 44.38 12.32
N GLN A 322 25.33 43.70 13.15
CA GLN A 322 26.49 44.28 13.80
C GLN A 322 27.58 44.68 12.80
N GLU A 323 27.82 43.86 11.77
CA GLU A 323 28.74 44.17 10.68
C GLU A 323 28.26 45.39 9.87
N GLU A 324 26.97 45.45 9.51
CA GLU A 324 26.37 46.59 8.81
C GLU A 324 26.45 47.88 9.64
N GLU A 325 26.20 47.80 10.95
CA GLU A 325 26.31 48.94 11.87
C GLU A 325 27.77 49.41 12.05
N ALA A 326 28.72 48.48 12.16
CA ALA A 326 30.14 48.79 12.21
C ALA A 326 30.60 49.53 10.94
N VAL A 327 30.19 49.06 9.75
CA VAL A 327 30.47 49.73 8.47
C VAL A 327 29.84 51.13 8.45
N ARG A 328 28.57 51.27 8.86
CA ARG A 328 27.89 52.57 8.91
C ARG A 328 28.57 53.56 9.86
N SER A 329 29.02 53.10 11.02
CA SER A 329 29.69 53.95 12.03
C SER A 329 31.07 54.44 11.57
N SER A 330 31.78 53.65 10.76
CA SER A 330 33.10 54.04 10.23
C SER A 330 32.98 55.10 9.12
N GLN A 331 31.91 55.09 8.32
CA GLN A 331 31.65 56.12 7.31
C GLN A 331 31.34 57.50 7.92
N ILE A 332 30.63 57.56 9.05
CA ILE A 332 30.30 58.82 9.74
C ILE A 332 31.55 59.49 10.32
N ARG A 333 32.60 58.71 10.63
CA ARG A 333 33.84 59.22 11.23
C ARG A 333 34.90 59.66 10.22
N GLN A 334 34.65 59.61 8.91
CA GLN A 334 35.55 60.25 7.97
C GLN A 334 35.48 61.77 8.18
N PRO A 335 36.55 62.42 8.69
CA PRO A 335 36.53 63.87 8.85
C PRO A 335 36.30 64.48 7.47
N ALA A 336 35.42 65.49 7.40
CA ALA A 336 35.19 66.23 6.16
C ALA A 336 36.56 66.57 5.57
N ALA A 337 36.83 66.11 4.35
CA ALA A 337 38.08 66.41 3.67
C ALA A 337 38.28 67.91 3.77
N VAL A 338 39.36 68.32 4.45
CA VAL A 338 39.73 69.72 4.58
C VAL A 338 39.84 70.25 3.16
N GLN A 339 38.85 71.02 2.72
CA GLN A 339 38.93 71.71 1.45
C GLN A 339 40.06 72.72 1.62
N LEU A 340 41.21 72.40 1.06
CA LEU A 340 42.29 73.36 0.88
C LEU A 340 41.76 74.43 -0.08
N GLU A 341 41.23 75.51 0.49
CA GLU A 341 40.98 76.74 -0.25
C GLU A 341 42.34 77.25 -0.76
N THR A 342 42.63 76.96 -2.02
CA THR A 342 43.77 77.56 -2.72
C THR A 342 43.47 79.04 -2.95
N PHE A 343 43.96 79.90 -2.05
CA PHE A 343 44.06 81.33 -2.30
C PHE A 343 45.16 81.57 -3.35
N ARG A 344 44.78 82.05 -4.52
CA ARG A 344 45.73 82.63 -5.50
C ARG A 344 45.88 84.12 -5.20
N PHE A 345 47.10 84.52 -4.85
CA PHE A 345 47.54 85.91 -4.84
C PHE A 345 47.95 86.36 -6.24
#